data_AF-A0A2G8TD87-F1
#
_entry.id   AF-A0A2G8TD87-F1
#
_cell.length_a   1.000
_cell.length_b   1.000
_cell.length_c   1.000
_cell.angle_alpha   90.00
_cell.angle_beta   90.00
_cell.angle_gamma   90.00
#
_symmetry.space_group_name_H-M   'P 1'
#
loop_
_entity.id
_entity.type
_entity.pdbx_description
1 polymer ?
#
loop_
_entity_poly.entity_id
_entity_poly.type
_entity_poly.pdbx_seq_one_letter_code
_entity_poly.pdbx_strand_id
1 'polypeptide(L)'
;MPHATTLRNVAAACAALAFAGAAHAQATPESADSNVPPATAQKQAREIAQGDPGRWFREDTTAAQRLRTLQKEIAAGLQEAQGACRKMAASERAGCMKEARATYQQEMAGARAQISAEQR
;
A
#
# COMPACT_ATOMS: atom_id res chain seq x y z
N MET A 1 44.43 -47.38 -4.82
CA MET A 1 45.67 -47.30 -5.63
C MET A 1 45.78 -48.62 -6.39
N PRO A 2 46.08 -48.67 -7.71
CA PRO A 2 47.04 -47.86 -8.47
C PRO A 2 46.44 -47.08 -9.69
N HIS A 3 46.87 -45.83 -9.95
CA HIS A 3 47.82 -45.28 -10.97
C HIS A 3 47.29 -45.29 -12.43
N ALA A 4 46.87 -44.12 -12.98
CA ALA A 4 47.64 -43.12 -13.77
C ALA A 4 47.82 -43.58 -15.25
N THR A 5 47.65 -42.84 -16.35
CA THR A 5 47.88 -41.44 -16.79
C THR A 5 47.22 -41.34 -18.20
N THR A 6 46.67 -40.25 -18.78
CA THR A 6 47.29 -39.08 -19.47
C THR A 6 46.12 -38.42 -20.26
N LEU A 7 45.63 -37.20 -19.99
CA LEU A 7 46.07 -35.85 -20.45
C LEU A 7 46.11 -35.61 -21.98
N ARG A 8 45.29 -34.63 -22.44
CA ARG A 8 45.40 -33.69 -23.61
C ARG A 8 44.09 -33.61 -24.42
N ASN A 9 43.45 -32.48 -24.74
CA ASN A 9 43.86 -31.08 -24.98
C ASN A 9 42.70 -30.13 -24.54
N VAL A 10 42.88 -29.04 -23.78
CA VAL A 10 43.57 -27.74 -24.01
C VAL A 10 42.77 -26.75 -24.88
N ALA A 11 42.45 -25.61 -24.24
CA ALA A 11 42.28 -24.24 -24.77
C ALA A 11 41.14 -23.98 -25.76
N ALA A 12 40.49 -22.82 -25.84
CA ALA A 12 40.53 -21.52 -25.17
C ALA A 12 39.20 -20.86 -25.61
N ALA A 13 38.51 -20.09 -24.79
CA ALA A 13 38.73 -18.65 -24.81
C ALA A 13 38.08 -18.02 -23.58
N CYS A 14 38.92 -17.65 -22.62
CA CYS A 14 38.63 -16.51 -21.75
C CYS A 14 39.23 -15.26 -22.38
N ALA A 15 38.58 -14.14 -22.08
CA ALA A 15 39.03 -12.75 -22.20
C ALA A 15 38.73 -12.03 -23.52
N ALA A 16 37.64 -11.25 -23.48
CA ALA A 16 37.50 -9.85 -23.92
C ALA A 16 35.98 -9.57 -23.91
N LEU A 17 35.37 -8.72 -23.08
CA LEU A 17 35.70 -7.34 -22.73
C LEU A 17 35.00 -6.97 -21.42
N ALA A 18 35.75 -6.45 -20.46
CA ALA A 18 35.23 -5.49 -19.49
C ALA A 18 35.27 -4.11 -20.16
N PHE A 19 34.17 -3.36 -20.20
CA PHE A 19 34.09 -1.90 -20.04
C PHE A 19 32.62 -1.43 -20.19
N ALA A 20 32.26 -0.42 -19.38
CA ALA A 20 30.99 0.33 -19.30
C ALA A 20 29.82 -0.45 -18.65
N GLY A 21 29.37 -0.15 -17.42
CA GLY A 21 29.21 1.22 -16.90
C GLY A 21 28.18 2.00 -17.70
N ALA A 22 27.12 1.37 -18.20
CA ALA A 22 25.93 2.07 -18.68
C ALA A 22 24.87 2.02 -17.58
N ALA A 23 24.56 3.20 -17.05
CA ALA A 23 23.44 3.44 -16.16
C ALA A 23 22.19 2.76 -16.71
N HIS A 24 21.66 1.78 -15.98
CA HIS A 24 20.24 1.47 -16.11
C HIS A 24 19.51 2.66 -15.49
N ALA A 25 19.30 3.70 -16.30
CA ALA A 25 18.19 4.62 -16.06
C ALA A 25 16.95 3.73 -16.02
N GLN A 26 16.51 3.38 -14.81
CA GLN A 26 15.24 2.69 -14.61
C GLN A 26 14.18 3.63 -15.17
N ALA A 27 13.75 3.37 -16.40
CA ALA A 27 12.54 3.95 -16.94
C ALA A 27 11.45 3.71 -15.89
N THR A 28 10.76 4.79 -15.51
CA THR A 28 9.68 4.77 -14.53
C THR A 28 8.75 3.58 -14.80
N PRO A 29 8.44 2.73 -13.81
CA PRO A 29 7.59 1.58 -14.05
C PRO A 29 6.19 2.08 -14.40
N GLU A 30 5.81 1.96 -15.66
CA GLU A 30 4.41 1.94 -16.05
C GLU A 30 3.79 0.71 -15.37
N SER A 31 2.68 0.89 -14.66
CA SER A 31 2.05 -0.21 -13.91
C SER A 31 1.71 -1.37 -14.87
N ALA A 32 2.29 -2.55 -14.64
CA ALA A 32 2.01 -3.77 -15.41
C ALA A 32 0.72 -4.48 -14.96
N ASP A 33 -0.01 -3.90 -14.00
CA ASP A 33 -1.27 -4.45 -13.51
C ASP A 33 -2.39 -4.19 -14.52
N SER A 34 -2.85 -5.26 -15.18
CA SER A 34 -3.96 -5.23 -16.14
C SER A 34 -5.28 -4.77 -15.54
N ASN A 35 -5.41 -4.70 -14.21
CA ASN A 35 -6.60 -4.23 -13.52
C ASN A 35 -6.62 -2.71 -13.30
N VAL A 36 -5.54 -1.99 -13.62
CA VAL A 36 -5.45 -0.53 -13.46
C VAL A 36 -5.63 0.15 -14.83
N PRO A 37 -6.66 0.99 -15.04
CA PRO A 37 -6.81 1.73 -16.29
C PRO A 37 -5.56 2.57 -16.61
N PRO A 38 -5.14 2.68 -17.89
CA PRO A 38 -3.89 3.37 -18.25
C PRO A 38 -3.79 4.81 -17.72
N ALA A 39 -4.91 5.55 -17.74
CA ALA A 39 -4.96 6.91 -17.20
C ALA A 39 -4.68 6.95 -15.68
N THR A 40 -5.18 5.97 -14.94
CA THR A 40 -4.92 5.82 -13.49
C THR A 40 -3.45 5.46 -13.24
N ALA A 41 -2.89 4.54 -14.03
CA ALA A 41 -1.48 4.16 -13.93
C ALA A 41 -0.55 5.37 -14.16
N GLN A 42 -0.84 6.18 -15.20
CA GLN A 42 -0.08 7.40 -15.46
C GLN A 42 -0.22 8.42 -14.31
N LYS A 43 -1.41 8.55 -13.71
CA LYS A 43 -1.60 9.41 -12.54
C LYS A 43 -0.79 8.91 -11.34
N GLN A 44 -0.85 7.63 -11.04
CA GLN A 44 -0.08 7.02 -9.95
C GLN A 44 1.42 7.21 -10.15
N ALA A 45 1.94 7.01 -11.37
CA ALA A 45 3.35 7.23 -11.67
C ALA A 45 3.79 8.68 -11.41
N ARG A 46 2.94 9.66 -11.76
CA ARG A 46 3.20 11.07 -11.46
C ARG A 46 3.19 11.37 -9.95
N GLU A 47 2.30 10.74 -9.19
CA GLU A 47 2.23 10.90 -7.73
C GLU A 47 3.43 10.24 -7.04
N ILE A 48 3.82 9.04 -7.46
CA ILE A 48 5.02 8.34 -6.97
C ILE A 48 6.28 9.16 -7.26
N ALA A 49 6.39 9.75 -8.44
CA ALA A 49 7.52 10.61 -8.80
C ALA A 49 7.62 11.89 -7.94
N GLN A 50 6.50 12.35 -7.37
CA GLN A 50 6.48 13.48 -6.42
C GLN A 50 6.94 13.07 -5.01
N GLY A 51 6.99 11.76 -4.73
CA GLY A 51 7.32 11.20 -3.43
C GLY A 51 6.18 11.30 -2.42
N ASP A 52 6.41 10.71 -1.25
CA ASP A 52 5.41 10.69 -0.19
C ASP A 52 5.18 12.10 0.39
N PRO A 53 3.93 12.49 0.66
CA PRO A 53 3.65 13.76 1.33
C PRO A 53 4.34 13.83 2.69
N GLY A 54 5.05 14.92 3.00
CA GLY A 54 5.76 15.09 4.27
C GLY A 54 4.88 14.96 5.53
N ARG A 55 3.54 15.11 5.40
CA ARG A 55 2.58 14.81 6.47
C ARG A 55 2.61 13.33 6.89
N TRP A 56 2.85 12.39 5.97
CA TRP A 56 2.80 10.95 6.28
C TRP A 56 3.81 10.55 7.36
N PHE A 57 4.93 11.26 7.45
CA PHE A 57 5.96 11.02 8.45
C PHE A 57 5.77 11.82 9.75
N ARG A 58 4.67 12.55 9.89
CA ARG A 58 4.36 13.32 11.10
C ARG A 58 3.26 12.64 11.89
N GLU A 59 3.66 12.15 13.06
CA GLU A 59 2.77 11.56 14.05
C GLU A 59 1.81 12.57 14.67
N ASP A 60 0.63 12.08 15.04
CA ASP A 60 -0.35 12.83 15.81
C ASP A 60 0.03 12.79 17.31
N THR A 61 0.77 13.79 17.76
CA THR A 61 1.37 13.80 19.11
C THR A 61 0.45 14.31 20.20
N THR A 62 -0.58 15.08 19.85
CA THR A 62 -1.55 15.62 20.82
C THR A 62 -2.87 14.85 20.82
N ALA A 63 -3.55 14.83 21.96
CA ALA A 63 -4.89 14.24 22.09
C ALA A 63 -5.88 14.77 21.04
N ALA A 64 -5.83 16.07 20.76
CA ALA A 64 -6.69 16.71 19.77
C ALA A 64 -6.37 16.27 18.34
N GLN A 65 -5.10 16.05 18.00
CA GLN A 65 -4.70 15.51 16.70
C GLN A 65 -5.18 14.07 16.54
N ARG A 66 -4.92 13.21 17.52
CA ARG A 66 -5.35 11.81 17.50
C ARG A 66 -6.87 11.69 17.41
N LEU A 67 -7.61 12.50 18.17
CA LEU A 67 -9.07 12.52 18.10
C LEU A 67 -9.58 12.89 16.69
N ARG A 68 -8.97 13.88 16.03
CA ARG A 68 -9.34 14.24 14.66
C ARG A 68 -9.04 13.13 13.67
N THR A 69 -7.94 12.39 13.88
CA THR A 69 -7.59 11.24 13.04
C THR A 69 -8.57 10.09 13.27
N LEU A 70 -8.86 9.73 14.51
CA LEU A 70 -9.86 8.72 14.87
C LEU A 70 -11.24 9.04 14.27
N GLN A 71 -11.68 10.30 14.32
CA GLN A 71 -12.95 10.71 13.70
C GLN A 71 -12.96 10.50 12.17
N LYS A 72 -11.83 10.72 11.50
CA LYS A 72 -11.70 10.45 10.06
C LYS A 72 -11.73 8.95 9.78
N GLU A 73 -11.08 8.15 10.62
CA GLU A 73 -11.06 6.70 10.50
C GLU A 73 -12.47 6.10 10.71
N ILE A 74 -13.21 6.55 11.71
CA ILE A 74 -14.61 6.17 11.93
C ILE A 74 -15.49 6.55 10.72
N ALA A 75 -15.29 7.75 10.15
CA ALA A 75 -16.02 8.17 8.96
C ALA A 75 -15.65 7.33 7.72
N ALA A 76 -14.39 6.97 7.55
CA ALA A 76 -13.93 6.09 6.49
C ALA A 76 -14.53 4.68 6.64
N GLY A 77 -14.55 4.14 7.87
CA GLY A 77 -15.18 2.86 8.19
C GLY A 77 -16.67 2.84 7.84
N LEU A 78 -17.40 3.94 8.10
CA LEU A 78 -18.79 4.08 7.63
C LEU A 78 -18.90 4.01 6.10
N GLN A 79 -18.02 4.70 5.37
CA GLN A 79 -18.04 4.70 3.90
C GLN A 79 -17.76 3.31 3.33
N GLU A 80 -16.78 2.60 3.90
CA GLU A 80 -16.47 1.21 3.54
C GLU A 80 -17.65 0.27 3.82
N ALA A 81 -18.24 0.35 5.02
CA ALA A 81 -19.40 -0.44 5.40
C ALA A 81 -20.59 -0.18 4.47
N GLN A 82 -20.90 1.08 4.16
CA GLN A 82 -21.93 1.42 3.18
C GLN A 82 -21.62 0.89 1.78
N GLY A 83 -20.34 0.91 1.38
CA GLY A 83 -19.86 0.31 0.14
C GLY A 83 -20.13 -1.20 0.09
N ALA A 84 -19.88 -1.91 1.19
CA ALA A 84 -20.20 -3.32 1.32
C ALA A 84 -21.72 -3.56 1.29
N CYS A 85 -22.51 -2.79 2.05
CA CYS A 85 -23.97 -2.91 2.07
C CYS A 85 -24.60 -2.75 0.67
N ARG A 86 -24.04 -1.87 -0.18
CA ARG A 86 -24.54 -1.68 -1.56
C ARG A 86 -24.38 -2.93 -2.43
N LYS A 87 -23.40 -3.80 -2.14
CA LYS A 87 -23.15 -5.05 -2.87
C LYS A 87 -24.06 -6.20 -2.43
N MET A 88 -24.76 -6.04 -1.30
CA MET A 88 -25.69 -7.06 -0.79
C MET A 88 -27.01 -7.10 -1.57
N ALA A 89 -27.77 -8.18 -1.35
CA ALA A 89 -29.13 -8.35 -1.85
C ALA A 89 -30.03 -7.20 -1.38
N ALA A 90 -31.02 -6.83 -2.19
CA ALA A 90 -31.90 -5.69 -1.91
C ALA A 90 -32.67 -5.84 -0.58
N SER A 91 -33.06 -7.07 -0.23
CA SER A 91 -33.76 -7.40 1.02
C SER A 91 -32.92 -7.15 2.27
N GLU A 92 -31.59 -7.30 2.19
CA GLU A 92 -30.68 -7.17 3.33
C GLU A 92 -30.06 -5.78 3.43
N ARG A 93 -29.97 -5.07 2.30
CA ARG A 93 -29.28 -3.78 2.16
C ARG A 93 -29.78 -2.73 3.15
N ALA A 94 -31.09 -2.64 3.38
CA ALA A 94 -31.66 -1.63 4.27
C ALA A 94 -31.26 -1.85 5.73
N GLY A 95 -31.25 -3.12 6.18
CA GLY A 95 -30.78 -3.51 7.51
C GLY A 95 -29.30 -3.18 7.69
N CYS A 96 -28.45 -3.61 6.76
CA CYS A 96 -27.02 -3.32 6.76
C CYS A 96 -26.73 -1.81 6.82
N MET A 97 -27.44 -1.00 6.02
CA MET A 97 -27.28 0.46 6.02
C MET A 97 -27.70 1.12 7.34
N LYS A 98 -28.64 0.52 8.07
CA LYS A 98 -29.04 1.00 9.40
C LYS A 98 -27.96 0.66 10.42
N GLU A 99 -27.46 -0.57 10.40
CA GLU A 99 -26.39 -1.04 11.29
C GLU A 99 -25.11 -0.24 11.11
N ALA A 100 -24.65 -0.04 9.87
CA ALA A 100 -23.45 0.76 9.59
C ALA A 100 -23.55 2.18 10.18
N ARG A 101 -24.72 2.82 10.09
CA ARG A 101 -24.96 4.15 10.69
C ARG A 101 -25.00 4.10 12.22
N ALA A 102 -25.58 3.05 12.80
CA ALA A 102 -25.64 2.88 14.24
C ALA A 102 -24.21 2.70 14.82
N THR A 103 -23.38 1.88 14.17
CA THR A 103 -21.96 1.71 14.54
C THR A 103 -21.21 3.03 14.49
N TYR A 104 -21.34 3.80 13.40
CA TYR A 104 -20.73 5.12 13.30
C TYR A 104 -21.14 6.05 14.46
N GLN A 105 -22.43 6.10 14.80
CA GLN A 105 -22.92 6.94 15.90
C GLN A 105 -22.33 6.51 17.24
N GLN A 106 -22.27 5.21 17.49
CA GLN A 106 -21.69 4.63 18.70
C GLN A 106 -20.19 4.95 18.82
N GLU A 107 -19.43 4.74 17.75
CA GLU A 107 -17.99 5.00 17.72
C GLU A 107 -17.68 6.49 17.91
N MET A 108 -18.42 7.38 17.22
CA MET A 108 -18.27 8.83 17.40
C MET A 108 -18.59 9.28 18.83
N ALA A 109 -19.58 8.68 19.48
CA ALA A 109 -19.90 8.96 20.88
C ALA A 109 -18.77 8.50 21.83
N GLY A 110 -18.09 7.39 21.50
CA GLY A 110 -16.98 6.84 22.28
C GLY A 110 -15.61 7.45 21.98
N ALA A 111 -15.44 8.17 20.87
CA ALA A 111 -14.13 8.56 20.34
C ALA A 111 -13.25 9.33 21.34
N ARG A 112 -13.83 10.26 22.12
CA ARG A 112 -13.06 11.00 23.14
C ARG A 112 -12.56 10.09 24.26
N ALA A 113 -13.40 9.17 24.72
CA ALA A 113 -13.04 8.24 25.79
C ALA A 113 -11.93 7.28 25.34
N GLN A 114 -11.95 6.84 24.08
CA GLN A 114 -10.90 6.00 23.50
C GLN A 114 -9.53 6.69 23.53
N ILE A 115 -9.45 7.93 23.02
CA ILE A 115 -8.19 8.71 23.05
C ILE A 115 -7.68 8.92 24.47
N SER A 116 -8.57 9.15 25.45
CA SER A 116 -8.18 9.30 26.85
C SER A 116 -7.74 7.98 27.51
N ALA A 117 -8.20 6.83 27.00
CA ALA A 117 -7.81 5.52 27.50
C ALA A 117 -6.41 5.12 26.98
N GLU A 118 -6.10 5.40 25.72
CA GLU A 118 -4.79 5.12 25.09
C GLU A 118 -3.61 5.93 25.67
N GLN A 119 -3.90 6.97 26.45
CA GLN A 119 -2.89 7.84 27.07
C GLN A 119 -2.52 7.45 28.50
N ARG A 120 -3.16 6.41 29.06
CA ARG A 120 -2.87 5.86 30.39
C ARG A 120 -1.98 4.64 30.29
#